data_AF-A0A6V7JZD6-F1
#
_entry.id   AF-A0A6V7JZD6-F1
#
_cell.length_a   1.000
_cell.length_b   1.000
_cell.length_c   1.000
_cell.angle_alpha   90.00
_cell.angle_beta   90.00
_cell.angle_gamma   90.00
#
_symmetry.space_group_name_H-M   'P 1'
#
loop_
_entity.id
_entity.type
_entity.pdbx_description
1 polymer ?
#
loop_
_entity_poly.entity_id
_entity_poly.type
_entity_poly.pdbx_seq_one_letter_code
_entity_poly.pdbx_strand_id
1 'polypeptide(L)' 'IISPPDVLIGKWKIDIDAKRINLSGAISFSVNEPFYIIFNPWCP' A
#
# COMPACT_ATOMS: atom_id res chain seq x y z
N ILE A 1 -0.39 -5.75 5.90
CA ILE A 1 0.58 -5.28 4.89
C ILE A 1 1.94 -5.35 5.54
N ILE A 2 2.89 -6.10 4.97
CA ILE A 2 4.27 -6.20 5.45
C ILE A 2 5.15 -5.69 4.31
N SER A 3 6.05 -4.74 4.59
CA SER A 3 7.03 -4.27 3.62
C SER A 3 8.32 -5.08 3.72
N PRO A 4 9.07 -5.24 2.62
CA PRO A 4 10.46 -5.72 2.68
C PRO A 4 11.32 -4.82 3.60
N PRO A 5 12.36 -5.37 4.24
CA PRO A 5 13.24 -4.59 5.12
C PRO A 5 14.12 -3.57 4.36
N ASP A 6 14.37 -3.83 3.07
CA ASP A 6 15.16 -3.01 2.15
C ASP A 6 14.31 -2.06 1.29
N VAL A 7 13.03 -1.88 1.64
CA VAL A 7 12.12 -0.96 0.94
C VAL A 7 12.62 0.49 1.02
N LEU A 8 12.36 1.28 -0.03
CA LEU A 8 12.70 2.70 -0.05
C LEU A 8 11.91 3.47 1.03
N ILE A 9 12.65 4.26 1.81
CA ILE A 9 12.10 5.17 2.82
C ILE A 9 11.44 6.34 2.11
N GLY A 10 10.26 6.75 2.58
CA GLY A 10 9.58 7.93 2.05
C GLY A 10 8.07 7.93 2.21
N LYS A 11 7.44 8.85 1.48
CA LYS A 11 6.00 9.03 1.38
C LYS A 11 5.45 8.20 0.22
N TRP A 12 4.58 7.24 0.52
CA TRP A 12 3.97 6.32 -0.41
C TRP A 12 2.50 6.65 -0.63
N LYS A 13 2.07 6.50 -1.89
CA LYS A 13 0.66 6.48 -2.27
C LYS A 13 0.15 5.04 -2.15
N ILE A 14 -1.05 4.86 -1.60
CA ILE A 14 -1.72 3.56 -1.55
C ILE A 14 -2.91 3.58 -2.51
N ASP A 15 -2.92 2.62 -3.43
CA ASP A 15 -4.02 2.34 -4.33
C ASP A 15 -4.57 0.93 -4.02
N ILE A 16 -5.90 0.82 -3.93
CA ILE A 16 -6.62 -0.42 -3.62
C ILE A 16 -7.47 -0.79 -4.83
N ASP A 17 -7.14 -1.92 -5.45
CA ASP A 17 -7.92 -2.49 -6.56
C ASP A 17 -8.78 -3.65 -6.07
N ALA A 18 -10.11 -3.50 -6.20
CA ALA A 18 -11.09 -4.50 -5.81
C ALA A 18 -11.75 -5.11 -7.05
N LYS A 19 -11.64 -6.43 -7.20
CA LYS A 19 -12.41 -7.19 -8.20
C LYS A 19 -13.80 -7.50 -7.65
N ARG A 20 -14.84 -7.15 -8.38
CA ARG A 20 -16.22 -7.53 -8.03
C ARG A 20 -16.47 -8.99 -8.45
N ILE A 21 -16.92 -9.81 -7.52
CA ILE A 21 -17.15 -11.25 -7.75
C ILE A 21 -18.41 -11.49 -8.61
N ASN A 22 -19.45 -10.65 -8.43
CA ASN A 22 -20.76 -10.83 -9.05
C ASN A 22 -21.17 -9.72 -10.05
N LEU A 23 -20.27 -8.77 -10.33
CA LEU A 23 -20.48 -7.68 -11.28
C LEU A 23 -19.24 -7.60 -12.17
N SER A 24 -19.39 -7.34 -13.47
CA SER A 24 -18.22 -7.14 -14.32
C SER A 24 -17.51 -5.83 -13.93
N GLY A 25 -16.17 -5.88 -13.93
CA GLY A 25 -15.32 -4.72 -13.69
C GLY A 25 -14.49 -4.77 -12.39
N ALA A 26 -13.41 -4.01 -12.39
CA ALA A 26 -12.62 -3.68 -11.21
C ALA A 26 -12.99 -2.27 -10.73
N ILE A 27 -12.90 -2.04 -9.42
CA ILE A 27 -12.96 -0.70 -8.84
C ILE A 27 -11.64 -0.41 -8.17
N SER A 28 -11.07 0.74 -8.51
CA SER A 28 -9.86 1.27 -7.89
C SER A 28 -10.22 2.40 -6.93
N PHE A 29 -9.56 2.43 -5.78
CA PHE A 29 -9.67 3.49 -4.79
C PHE A 29 -8.27 3.96 -4.40
N SER A 30 -8.00 5.27 -4.52
CA SER A 30 -6.78 5.88 -4.00
C SER A 30 -7.04 6.38 -2.59
N VAL A 31 -6.19 5.97 -1.64
CA VAL A 31 -6.21 6.50 -0.27
C VAL A 31 -5.69 7.94 -0.31
N ASN A 32 -6.45 8.87 0.25
CA ASN A 32 -6.07 10.29 0.26
C ASN A 32 -4.89 10.55 1.20
N GLU A 33 -4.87 9.84 2.32
CA GLU A 33 -3.83 9.93 3.33
C GLU A 33 -2.58 9.18 2.85
N PRO A 34 -1.41 9.83 2.85
CA PRO A 34 -0.17 9.19 2.49
C PRO A 34 0.31 8.23 3.59
N PHE A 35 0.98 7.16 3.17
CA PHE A 35 1.64 6.22 4.06
C PHE A 35 3.14 6.50 4.09
N TYR A 36 3.75 6.56 5.27
CA TYR A 36 5.18 6.83 5.40
C TYR A 36 5.91 5.58 5.85
N ILE A 37 6.94 5.19 5.09
CA ILE A 37 7.89 4.16 5.51
C ILE A 37 9.17 4.84 5.97
N ILE A 38 9.63 4.47 7.15
CA ILE A 38 10.88 4.92 7.75
C ILE A 38 11.80 3.73 8.01
N PHE A 39 13.08 4.00 8.28
CA PHE A 39 14.01 2.98 8.74
C PHE A 39 13.47 2.30 10.01
N ASN A 40 13.57 0.97 10.08
CA ASN A 40 13.10 0.18 11.22
C ASN A 40 14.30 -0.48 11.94
N PRO A 41 14.89 0.15 12.98
CA PRO A 41 15.99 -0.44 13.74
C PRO A 41 15.60 -1.67 14.58
N TRP A 42 14.30 -1.99 14.65
CA TRP A 42 13.78 -3.15 15.38
C TRP A 42 13.52 -4.36 14.46
N CYS A 43 13.69 -4.21 13.15
CA CYS A 43 13.64 -5.34 12.22
C CYS A 43 14.95 -6.13 12.32
N PRO A 44 14.92 -7.45 12.61
CA PRO A 44 16.12 -8.27 12.73
C PRO A 44 16.85 -8.49 11.41
#